data_AF-A0A5K1K7B4-F1
#
_entry.id   AF-A0A5K1K7B4-F1
#
_cell.length_a   1.000
_cell.length_b   1.000
_cell.length_c   1.000
_cell.angle_alpha   90.00
_cell.angle_beta   90.00
_cell.angle_gamma   90.00
#
_symmetry.space_group_name_H-M   'P 1'
#
loop_
_entity.id
_entity.type
_entity.pdbx_description
1 polymer ?
#
loop_
_entity_poly.entity_id
_entity_poly.type
_entity_poly.pdbx_seq_one_letter_code
_entity_poly.pdbx_strand_id
1 'polypeptide(L)'
;MTVVEPLLSLHLLRHIVLGFDSFILQLSSDDVLSLSESWPAVEELHIDVATPKSGRAGFESLLHFAHRCPRLRVVRLPVMDVTPGTFEELEYPAEPHPLRDLGIKEVVFPLGMDFSREKTGFIRRVFPNVAPAAPATFPIMS
;
A
#
# COMPACT_ATOMS: atom_id res chain seq x y z
N MET A 1 14.50 -3.38 -4.33
CA MET A 1 13.99 -4.44 -5.25
C MET A 1 14.72 -4.46 -6.60
N THR A 2 15.75 -5.29 -6.80
CA THR A 2 16.57 -5.29 -8.05
C THR A 2 15.82 -5.77 -9.31
N VAL A 3 14.82 -6.66 -9.17
CA VAL A 3 14.07 -7.21 -10.32
C VAL A 3 13.20 -6.15 -11.00
N VAL A 4 12.78 -5.10 -10.27
CA VAL A 4 11.89 -4.04 -10.77
C VAL A 4 12.67 -2.79 -11.18
N GLU A 5 13.95 -2.72 -10.85
CA GLU A 5 14.84 -1.59 -11.17
C GLU A 5 14.77 -1.14 -12.64
N PRO A 6 14.77 -2.03 -13.65
CA PRO A 6 14.69 -1.61 -15.05
C PRO A 6 13.38 -0.90 -15.41
N LEU A 7 12.31 -1.09 -14.64
CA LEU A 7 11.01 -0.46 -14.85
C LEU A 7 10.91 0.93 -14.21
N LEU A 8 11.82 1.28 -13.29
CA LEU A 8 11.79 2.53 -12.55
C LEU A 8 12.03 3.76 -13.44
N SER A 9 12.74 3.60 -14.56
CA SER A 9 12.93 4.69 -15.53
C SER A 9 11.69 4.98 -16.40
N LEU A 10 10.64 4.16 -16.33
CA LEU A 10 9.44 4.30 -17.15
C LEU A 10 8.41 5.21 -16.46
N HIS A 11 8.71 6.51 -16.36
CA HIS A 11 7.92 7.48 -15.60
C HIS A 11 6.48 7.72 -16.08
N LEU A 12 6.16 7.28 -17.31
CA LEU A 12 4.84 7.44 -17.92
C LEU A 12 3.95 6.20 -17.77
N LEU A 13 4.38 5.19 -16.99
CA LEU A 13 3.55 4.02 -16.71
C LEU A 13 2.28 4.42 -15.96
N ARG A 14 1.14 3.92 -16.45
CA ARG A 14 -0.20 4.19 -15.89
C ARG A 14 -0.79 2.95 -15.22
N HIS A 15 -0.54 1.77 -15.76
CA HIS A 15 -1.05 0.51 -15.25
C HIS A 15 0.12 -0.46 -15.07
N ILE A 16 0.32 -0.91 -13.84
CA ILE A 16 1.47 -1.73 -13.46
C ILE A 16 0.95 -2.91 -12.65
N VAL A 17 1.26 -4.12 -13.11
CA VAL A 17 0.96 -5.36 -12.39
C VAL A 17 2.26 -6.15 -12.27
N LEU A 18 2.70 -6.37 -11.05
CA LEU A 18 3.92 -7.08 -10.69
C LEU A 18 3.52 -8.31 -9.88
N GLY A 19 3.49 -9.48 -10.53
CA GLY A 19 3.18 -10.76 -9.91
C GLY A 19 4.44 -11.60 -9.74
N PHE A 20 4.77 -11.95 -8.50
CA PHE A 20 5.96 -12.71 -8.12
C PHE A 20 5.62 -13.89 -7.20
N ASP A 21 4.54 -14.61 -7.52
CA ASP A 21 3.95 -15.65 -6.66
C ASP A 21 4.91 -16.81 -6.31
N SER A 22 5.98 -16.97 -7.09
CA SER A 22 7.01 -18.00 -6.88
C SER A 22 8.26 -17.49 -6.15
N PHE A 23 8.32 -16.20 -5.80
CA PHE A 23 9.49 -15.57 -5.20
C PHE A 23 9.16 -14.88 -3.89
N ILE A 24 10.12 -14.93 -2.96
CA ILE A 24 10.09 -14.11 -1.76
C ILE A 24 10.89 -12.85 -2.08
N LEU A 25 10.20 -11.70 -2.19
CA LEU A 25 10.85 -10.41 -2.35
C LEU A 25 10.54 -9.53 -1.15
N GLN A 26 11.55 -8.82 -0.70
CA GLN A 26 11.35 -7.75 0.26
C GLN A 26 10.77 -6.53 -0.45
N LEU A 27 9.72 -5.96 0.14
CA LEU A 27 9.16 -4.66 -0.21
C LEU A 27 9.21 -3.83 1.07
N SER A 28 10.25 -3.01 1.23
CA SER A 28 10.41 -2.10 2.38
C SER A 28 9.69 -0.77 2.16
N SER A 29 9.63 0.09 3.19
CA SER A 29 9.13 1.46 3.04
C SER A 29 9.97 2.27 2.05
N ASP A 30 11.29 2.05 1.99
CA ASP A 30 12.20 2.69 1.02
C ASP A 30 11.93 2.22 -0.42
N ASP A 31 11.60 0.94 -0.60
CA ASP A 31 11.16 0.45 -1.90
C ASP A 31 9.86 1.15 -2.30
N VAL A 32 8.87 1.23 -1.41
CA VAL A 32 7.59 1.93 -1.68
C VAL A 32 7.82 3.40 -2.06
N LEU A 33 8.69 4.10 -1.33
CA LEU A 33 9.12 5.45 -1.67
C LEU A 33 9.69 5.52 -3.08
N SER A 34 10.67 4.67 -3.40
CA SER A 34 11.32 4.60 -4.71
C SER A 34 10.32 4.35 -5.85
N LEU A 35 9.34 3.45 -5.64
CA LEU A 35 8.29 3.17 -6.62
C LEU A 35 7.41 4.41 -6.86
N SER A 36 6.99 5.09 -5.79
CA SER A 36 6.16 6.29 -5.88
C SER A 36 6.87 7.48 -6.55
N GLU A 37 8.19 7.61 -6.36
CA GLU A 37 9.01 8.62 -7.05
C GLU A 37 9.17 8.31 -8.53
N SER A 38 9.28 7.03 -8.85
CA SER A 38 9.52 6.56 -10.22
C SER A 38 8.28 6.68 -11.10
N TRP A 39 7.08 6.52 -10.55
CA TRP A 39 5.84 6.44 -11.35
C TRP A 39 4.78 7.47 -10.95
N PRO A 40 5.03 8.77 -11.12
CA PRO A 40 4.07 9.82 -10.74
C PRO A 40 2.78 9.81 -11.58
N ALA A 41 2.82 9.21 -12.78
CA ALA A 41 1.67 9.10 -13.68
C ALA A 41 0.79 7.86 -13.43
N VAL A 42 1.13 7.01 -12.46
CA VAL A 42 0.45 5.74 -12.22
C VAL A 42 -1.02 5.96 -11.82
N GLU A 43 -1.90 5.16 -12.41
CA GLU A 43 -3.34 5.13 -12.13
C GLU A 43 -3.75 3.83 -11.43
N GLU A 44 -3.03 2.74 -11.71
CA GLU A 44 -3.26 1.41 -11.15
C GLU A 44 -1.92 0.70 -10.89
N LEU A 45 -1.72 0.25 -9.65
CA LEU A 45 -0.52 -0.45 -9.22
C LEU A 45 -0.87 -1.68 -8.40
N HIS A 46 -0.58 -2.86 -8.93
CA HIS A 46 -0.71 -4.14 -8.22
C HIS A 46 0.66 -4.76 -8.00
N ILE A 47 0.99 -5.07 -6.75
CA ILE A 47 2.19 -5.79 -6.36
C ILE A 47 1.74 -7.00 -5.56
N ASP A 48 1.83 -8.19 -6.15
CA ASP A 48 1.64 -9.46 -5.44
C ASP A 48 2.98 -10.17 -5.31
N VAL A 49 3.43 -10.26 -4.07
CA VAL A 49 4.68 -10.93 -3.73
C VAL A 49 4.61 -11.47 -2.31
N ALA A 50 5.28 -12.58 -2.07
CA ALA A 50 5.51 -13.07 -0.72
C ALA A 50 6.60 -12.20 -0.05
N THR A 51 6.25 -11.49 1.03
CA THR A 51 7.20 -10.69 1.79
C THR A 51 7.66 -11.43 3.06
N PRO A 52 8.98 -11.49 3.33
CA PRO A 52 9.47 -12.03 4.59
C PRO A 52 8.97 -11.16 5.76
N LYS A 53 8.91 -11.70 6.97
CA LYS A 53 8.46 -10.93 8.16
C LYS A 53 9.39 -9.75 8.45
N SER A 54 10.69 -9.92 8.25
CA SER A 54 11.67 -8.85 8.42
C SER A 54 11.67 -7.92 7.21
N GLY A 55 11.54 -6.61 7.43
CA GLY A 55 11.74 -5.60 6.39
C GLY A 55 10.52 -5.37 5.49
N ARG A 56 9.31 -5.68 5.95
CA ARG A 56 8.07 -5.26 5.29
C ARG A 56 7.92 -3.75 5.37
N ALA A 57 7.26 -3.18 4.37
CA ALA A 57 6.84 -1.80 4.42
C ALA A 57 5.87 -1.56 5.58
N GLY A 58 6.11 -0.48 6.31
CA GLY A 58 5.18 0.04 7.30
C GLY A 58 3.95 0.63 6.63
N PHE A 59 2.79 0.50 7.26
CA PHE A 59 1.52 0.93 6.70
C PHE A 59 1.47 2.44 6.38
N GLU A 60 2.24 3.25 7.11
CA GLU A 60 2.41 4.69 6.86
C GLU A 60 3.04 5.01 5.50
N SER A 61 3.77 4.07 4.90
CA SER A 61 4.43 4.25 3.60
C SER A 61 3.44 4.51 2.45
N LEU A 62 2.14 4.23 2.67
CA LEU A 62 1.06 4.63 1.76
C LEU A 62 1.02 6.15 1.51
N LEU A 63 1.54 6.97 2.44
CA LEU A 63 1.69 8.41 2.25
C LEU A 63 2.62 8.75 1.08
N HIS A 64 3.60 7.92 0.76
CA HIS A 64 4.49 8.19 -0.38
C HIS A 64 3.72 8.22 -1.70
N PHE A 65 2.80 7.28 -1.90
CA PHE A 65 1.87 7.32 -3.04
C PHE A 65 0.95 8.53 -2.97
N ALA A 66 0.41 8.84 -1.79
CA ALA A 66 -0.50 9.97 -1.63
C ALA A 66 0.15 11.31 -2.02
N HIS A 67 1.45 11.46 -1.75
CA HIS A 67 2.21 12.67 -2.08
C HIS A 67 2.69 12.73 -3.52
N ARG A 68 3.01 11.58 -4.14
CA ARG A 68 3.77 11.54 -5.41
C ARG A 68 2.98 11.02 -6.61
N CYS A 69 1.88 10.30 -6.38
CA CYS A 69 1.10 9.64 -7.42
C CYS A 69 -0.33 10.21 -7.48
N PRO A 70 -0.52 11.50 -7.83
CA PRO A 70 -1.82 12.19 -7.73
C PRO A 70 -2.92 11.60 -8.63
N ARG A 71 -2.57 10.69 -9.54
CA ARG A 71 -3.50 10.00 -10.44
C ARG A 71 -3.87 8.60 -9.99
N LEU A 72 -3.26 8.08 -8.93
CA LEU A 72 -3.44 6.71 -8.49
C LEU A 72 -4.88 6.50 -7.97
N ARG A 73 -5.58 5.56 -8.59
CA ARG A 73 -6.97 5.21 -8.29
C ARG A 73 -7.11 3.84 -7.66
N VAL A 74 -6.22 2.92 -8.00
CA VAL A 74 -6.25 1.53 -7.53
C VAL A 74 -4.85 1.12 -7.07
N VAL A 75 -4.74 0.64 -5.84
CA VAL A 75 -3.48 0.09 -5.33
C VAL A 75 -3.72 -1.23 -4.62
N ARG A 76 -2.94 -2.24 -4.99
CA ARG A 76 -2.91 -3.56 -4.35
C ARG A 76 -1.48 -3.83 -3.90
N LEU A 77 -1.27 -4.06 -2.60
CA LEU A 77 0.05 -4.27 -2.00
C LEU A 77 0.08 -5.59 -1.21
N PRO A 78 1.29 -6.16 -1.03
CA PRO A 78 1.47 -7.36 -0.22
C PRO A 78 1.28 -7.04 1.27
N VAL A 79 1.73 -7.96 2.13
CA VAL A 79 1.61 -7.81 3.58
C VAL A 79 2.40 -6.59 4.06
N MET A 80 1.77 -5.76 4.89
CA MET A 80 2.35 -4.58 5.53
C MET A 80 2.23 -4.66 7.05
N ASP A 81 3.14 -4.00 7.75
CA ASP A 81 3.17 -4.00 9.21
C ASP A 81 2.67 -2.65 9.77
N VAL A 82 2.02 -2.70 10.93
CA VAL A 82 1.79 -1.52 11.79
C VAL A 82 2.52 -1.76 13.09
N THR A 83 3.26 -0.76 13.56
CA THR A 83 3.99 -0.79 14.82
C THR A 83 3.55 0.34 15.75
N PRO A 84 3.87 0.30 17.05
CA PRO A 84 3.65 1.46 17.92
C PRO A 84 4.31 2.70 17.33
N GLY A 85 3.61 3.84 17.33
CA GLY A 85 4.09 5.08 16.73
C GLY A 85 3.86 5.22 15.22
N THR A 86 3.38 4.19 14.50
CA THR A 86 3.14 4.25 13.04
C THR A 86 2.28 5.45 12.60
N PHE A 87 1.34 5.90 13.44
CA PHE A 87 0.42 6.99 13.10
C PHE A 87 0.75 8.33 13.79
N GLU A 88 1.89 8.41 14.47
CA GLU A 88 2.36 9.60 15.18
C GLU A 88 3.17 10.48 14.22
N GLU A 89 3.04 11.81 14.36
CA GLU A 89 3.85 12.81 13.63
C GLU A 89 3.84 12.70 12.09
N LEU A 90 2.81 12.08 11.53
CA LEU A 90 2.68 11.90 10.08
C LEU A 90 2.44 13.21 9.33
N GLU A 91 3.17 13.40 8.24
CA GLU A 91 2.94 14.48 7.28
C GLU A 91 1.88 14.07 6.25
N TYR A 92 0.67 14.61 6.43
CA TYR A 92 -0.45 14.35 5.53
C TYR A 92 -0.41 15.24 4.29
N PRO A 93 -0.85 14.76 3.12
CA PRO A 93 -1.01 15.59 1.94
C PRO A 93 -2.01 16.74 2.21
N ALA A 94 -1.77 17.88 1.56
CA ALA A 94 -2.61 19.07 1.73
C ALA A 94 -4.06 18.85 1.23
N GLU A 95 -4.20 18.04 0.18
CA GLU A 95 -5.49 17.66 -0.38
C GLU A 95 -5.75 16.16 -0.21
N PRO A 96 -7.01 15.74 -0.04
CA PRO A 96 -7.33 14.32 0.02
C PRO A 96 -7.03 13.60 -1.29
N HIS A 97 -6.44 12.42 -1.21
CA HIS A 97 -5.97 11.70 -2.39
C HIS A 97 -7.13 10.99 -3.13
N PRO A 98 -7.15 10.95 -4.49
CA PRO A 98 -8.27 10.41 -5.28
C PRO A 98 -8.35 8.88 -5.34
N LEU A 99 -7.59 8.16 -4.50
CA LEU A 99 -7.59 6.70 -4.46
C LEU A 99 -9.00 6.16 -4.15
N ARG A 100 -9.45 5.18 -4.93
CA ARG A 100 -10.80 4.60 -4.85
C ARG A 100 -10.78 3.16 -4.36
N ASP A 101 -9.70 2.44 -4.64
CA ASP A 101 -9.55 1.05 -4.26
C ASP A 101 -8.17 0.84 -3.62
N LEU A 102 -8.20 0.41 -2.36
CA LEU A 102 -7.03 0.07 -1.56
C LEU A 102 -7.17 -1.38 -1.10
N GLY A 103 -6.32 -2.24 -1.63
CA GLY A 103 -6.19 -3.62 -1.15
C GLY A 103 -4.82 -3.87 -0.57
N ILE A 104 -4.79 -4.25 0.70
CA ILE A 104 -3.58 -4.77 1.33
C ILE A 104 -3.84 -6.24 1.64
N LYS A 105 -2.96 -7.13 1.18
CA LYS A 105 -3.14 -8.58 1.33
C LYS A 105 -3.37 -8.98 2.79
N GLU A 106 -2.60 -8.39 3.68
CA GLU A 106 -2.75 -8.53 5.13
C GLU A 106 -2.09 -7.32 5.81
N VAL A 107 -2.67 -6.84 6.91
CA VAL A 107 -2.05 -5.83 7.77
C VAL A 107 -1.76 -6.49 9.10
N VAL A 108 -0.48 -6.60 9.45
CA VAL A 108 -0.04 -7.28 10.67
C VAL A 108 0.11 -6.27 11.80
N PHE A 109 -0.45 -6.61 12.96
CA PHE A 109 -0.30 -5.86 14.19
C PHE A 109 0.66 -6.56 15.15
N PRO A 110 1.30 -5.82 16.07
CA PRO A 110 2.08 -6.42 17.15
C PRO A 110 1.19 -7.32 18.02
N LEU A 111 1.77 -8.39 18.57
CA LEU A 111 1.01 -9.36 19.36
C LEU A 111 0.31 -8.69 20.56
N GLY A 112 -1.00 -8.91 20.68
CA GLY A 112 -1.81 -8.37 21.78
C GLY A 112 -2.18 -6.89 21.62
N MET A 113 -1.90 -6.27 20.48
CA MET A 113 -2.28 -4.89 20.17
C MET A 113 -3.28 -4.86 19.01
N ASP A 114 -4.22 -3.92 19.06
CA ASP A 114 -5.18 -3.66 17.99
C ASP A 114 -5.08 -2.19 17.56
N PHE A 115 -4.66 -1.98 16.31
CA PHE A 115 -4.56 -0.66 15.68
C PHE A 115 -5.63 -0.45 14.61
N SER A 116 -6.71 -1.23 14.64
CA SER A 116 -7.77 -1.18 13.62
C SER A 116 -8.42 0.20 13.51
N ARG A 117 -8.57 0.90 14.63
CA ARG A 117 -9.21 2.22 14.68
C ARG A 117 -8.31 3.29 14.07
N GLU A 118 -7.05 3.30 14.43
CA GLU A 118 -6.00 4.20 13.95
C GLU A 118 -5.79 3.99 12.46
N LYS A 119 -5.66 2.73 12.02
CA LYS A 119 -5.61 2.34 10.60
C LYS A 119 -6.82 2.88 9.83
N THR A 120 -8.03 2.69 10.35
CA THR A 120 -9.25 3.19 9.71
C THR A 120 -9.28 4.71 9.65
N GLY A 121 -8.85 5.38 10.72
CA GLY A 121 -8.72 6.83 10.78
C GLY A 121 -7.73 7.37 9.76
N PHE A 122 -6.56 6.74 9.64
CA PHE A 122 -5.54 7.04 8.64
C PHE A 122 -6.09 6.90 7.22
N ILE A 123 -6.71 5.76 6.87
CA ILE A 123 -7.27 5.54 5.52
C ILE A 123 -8.33 6.60 5.22
N ARG A 124 -9.25 6.88 6.14
CA ARG A 124 -10.30 7.89 5.93
C ARG A 124 -9.73 9.29 5.74
N ARG A 125 -8.63 9.61 6.41
CA ARG A 125 -7.98 10.92 6.32
C ARG A 125 -7.24 11.10 5.00
N VAL A 126 -6.45 10.09 4.58
CA VAL A 126 -5.60 10.17 3.39
C VAL A 126 -6.38 9.85 2.11
N PHE A 127 -7.23 8.82 2.16
CA PHE A 127 -7.93 8.21 1.02
C PHE A 127 -9.45 8.14 1.25
N PRO A 128 -10.15 9.29 1.38
CA PRO A 128 -11.57 9.30 1.76
C PRO A 128 -12.50 8.63 0.74
N ASN A 129 -12.05 8.43 -0.50
CA ASN A 129 -12.84 7.81 -1.57
C ASN A 129 -12.71 6.28 -1.61
N VAL A 130 -11.88 5.69 -0.74
CA VAL A 130 -11.77 4.23 -0.61
C VAL A 130 -13.05 3.71 0.03
N ALA A 131 -13.75 2.82 -0.67
CA ALA A 131 -14.95 2.20 -0.14
C ALA A 131 -14.62 1.47 1.18
N PRO A 132 -15.51 1.52 2.20
CA PRO A 132 -15.35 0.68 3.38
C PRO A 132 -15.28 -0.78 2.93
N ALA A 133 -14.33 -1.55 3.48
CA ALA A 133 -14.24 -2.98 3.19
C ALA A 133 -15.63 -3.62 3.38
N ALA A 134 -16.17 -4.20 2.32
CA ALA A 134 -17.42 -4.94 2.42
C ALA A 134 -17.22 -6.09 3.43
N PRO A 135 -18.20 -6.39 4.29
CA PRO A 135 -18.11 -7.56 5.14
C PRO A 135 -17.91 -8.79 4.26
N ALA A 136 -16.92 -9.62 4.61
CA ALA A 136 -16.62 -10.85 3.87
C ALA A 136 -17.89 -11.71 3.82
N THR A 137 -18.52 -11.78 2.65
CA THR A 137 -19.56 -12.76 2.36
C THR A 137 -18.89 -14.11 2.27
N PHE A 138 -18.83 -14.83 3.38
CA PHE A 138 -18.52 -16.25 3.36
C PHE A 138 -19.70 -16.95 2.64
N PRO A 139 -19.47 -17.68 1.54
CA PRO A 139 -20.52 -18.51 0.97
C PRO A 139 -20.87 -19.59 2.00
N ILE A 140 -22.12 -19.60 2.44
CA ILE A 140 -22.68 -20.71 3.21
C ILE A 140 -22.75 -21.89 2.25
N MET A 141 -21.82 -22.84 2.38
CA MET A 141 -21.97 -24.15 1.73
C MET A 141 -23.18 -24.83 2.37
N SER A 142 -24.24 -24.98 1.57
CA SER A 142 -25.41 -25.82 1.87
C SER A 142 -25.17 -27.24 1.35
#